data_AF-A0A7J4JE48-F1
#
_entry.id   AF-A0A7J4JE48-F1
#
_cell.length_a   1.000
_cell.length_b   1.000
_cell.length_c   1.000
_cell.angle_alpha   90.00
_cell.angle_beta   90.00
_cell.angle_gamma   90.00
#
_symmetry.space_group_name_H-M   'P 1'
#
loop_
_entity.id
_entity.type
_entity.pdbx_description
1 polymer ?
#
loop_
_entity_poly.entity_id
_entity_poly.type
_entity_poly.pdbx_seq_one_letter_code
_entity_poly.pdbx_strand_id
1 'polypeptide(L)'
;MNKKITQGMSEYGIIGPLRIPIKKGGRGNIIDSQNLQNFWRDPKADNIKAKRGCYVFGIRAAKGIVPYYVGKTSRCDFEGECFTADKLVKYMEALSETKKGSPVLFFVVHPNKRGKTNSRQIDEIETFLVKLECIKNPSHGNNQKTKREDWLIMGMTGGRKPSTSANEFKKMMGFNK
;
A
#
# COMPACT_ATOMS: atom_id res chain seq x y z
N MET A 1 -40.47 16.13 -1.53
CA MET A 1 -39.50 15.50 -2.44
C MET A 1 -38.09 15.77 -1.90
N ASN A 2 -37.52 14.82 -1.14
CA ASN A 2 -36.15 14.93 -0.64
C ASN A 2 -35.18 14.43 -1.71
N LYS A 3 -34.50 15.35 -2.40
CA LYS A 3 -33.33 15.01 -3.23
C LYS A 3 -32.26 14.45 -2.29
N LYS A 4 -32.08 13.12 -2.30
CA LYS A 4 -30.86 12.51 -1.78
C LYS A 4 -29.71 13.09 -2.60
N ILE A 5 -28.87 13.89 -1.96
CA ILE A 5 -27.56 14.28 -2.47
C ILE A 5 -26.70 13.03 -2.35
N THR A 6 -26.74 12.14 -3.34
CA THR A 6 -25.73 11.11 -3.50
C THR A 6 -24.48 11.85 -3.99
N GLN A 7 -23.64 12.32 -3.06
CA GLN A 7 -22.27 12.69 -3.42
C GLN A 7 -21.64 11.46 -4.08
N GLY A 8 -21.32 11.56 -5.37
CA GLY A 8 -20.83 10.44 -6.17
C GLY A 8 -19.55 9.87 -5.57
N MET A 9 -19.65 8.70 -4.93
CA MET A 9 -18.54 7.98 -4.34
C MET A 9 -17.50 7.68 -5.43
N SER A 10 -16.25 8.06 -5.22
CA SER A 10 -15.14 7.69 -6.10
C SER A 10 -14.72 6.25 -5.79
N GLU A 11 -14.97 5.30 -6.69
CA GLU A 11 -14.47 3.93 -6.55
C GLU A 11 -13.00 3.85 -6.97
N TYR A 12 -12.15 3.31 -6.10
CA TYR A 12 -10.74 3.05 -6.39
C TYR A 12 -10.57 1.56 -6.70
N GLY A 13 -9.95 1.25 -7.84
CA GLY A 13 -9.68 -0.12 -8.24
C GLY A 13 -8.39 -0.65 -7.60
N ILE A 14 -8.39 -1.89 -7.12
CA ILE A 14 -7.18 -2.57 -6.64
C ILE A 14 -6.64 -3.48 -7.73
N ILE A 15 -5.37 -3.34 -8.08
CA ILE A 15 -4.69 -4.17 -9.07
C ILE A 15 -3.45 -4.79 -8.44
N GLY A 16 -3.34 -6.10 -8.56
CA GLY A 16 -2.24 -6.89 -8.02
C GLY A 16 -2.73 -8.22 -7.44
N PRO A 17 -1.87 -8.96 -6.75
CA PRO A 17 -0.44 -8.72 -6.63
C PRO A 17 0.30 -8.92 -7.96
N LEU A 18 1.03 -7.90 -8.41
CA LEU A 18 1.95 -8.02 -9.55
C LEU A 18 3.33 -8.42 -9.04
N ARG A 19 3.92 -9.48 -9.61
CA ARG A 19 5.24 -9.94 -9.20
C ARG A 19 6.32 -9.03 -9.80
N ILE A 20 7.23 -8.54 -8.96
CA ILE A 20 8.40 -7.81 -9.43
C ILE A 20 9.49 -8.85 -9.77
N PRO A 21 10.04 -8.87 -11.00
CA PRO A 21 11.14 -9.75 -11.33
C PRO A 21 12.36 -9.43 -10.47
N ILE A 22 13.11 -10.47 -10.11
CA ILE A 22 14.37 -10.34 -9.36
C ILE A 22 15.44 -11.18 -10.02
N LYS A 23 16.66 -10.68 -9.96
CA LYS A 23 17.86 -11.46 -10.20
C LYS A 23 18.32 -12.07 -8.87
N LYS A 24 18.46 -13.40 -8.82
CA LYS A 24 19.10 -14.08 -7.70
C LYS A 24 20.62 -13.93 -7.84
N GLY A 25 21.26 -13.27 -6.89
CA GLY A 25 22.72 -13.17 -6.80
C GLY A 25 23.27 -13.84 -5.54
N GLY A 26 24.59 -14.05 -5.49
CA GLY A 26 25.27 -14.63 -4.32
C GLY A 26 25.17 -13.80 -3.03
N ARG A 27 24.81 -12.51 -3.13
CA ARG A 27 24.59 -11.57 -2.00
C ARG A 27 23.12 -11.24 -1.73
N GLY A 28 22.16 -11.93 -2.37
CA GLY A 28 20.73 -11.71 -2.17
C GLY A 28 19.95 -11.43 -3.46
N ASN A 29 18.68 -11.06 -3.29
CA ASN A 29 17.78 -10.71 -4.40
C ASN A 29 18.03 -9.27 -4.84
N ILE A 30 18.22 -9.04 -6.13
CA ILE A 30 18.45 -7.72 -6.73
C ILE A 30 17.31 -7.40 -7.69
N ILE A 31 16.84 -6.14 -7.66
CA ILE A 31 15.92 -5.57 -8.66
C ILE A 31 16.74 -4.58 -9.48
N ASP A 32 17.08 -4.92 -10.72
CA ASP A 32 17.82 -4.05 -11.63
C ASP A 32 16.91 -3.38 -12.67
N SER A 33 17.47 -2.45 -13.45
CA SER A 33 16.72 -1.73 -14.49
C SER A 33 16.06 -2.66 -15.53
N GLN A 34 16.67 -3.80 -15.84
CA GLN A 34 16.09 -4.78 -16.76
C GLN A 34 14.88 -5.46 -16.13
N ASN A 35 14.92 -5.78 -14.84
CA ASN A 35 13.78 -6.30 -14.10
C ASN A 35 12.60 -5.34 -14.11
N LEU A 36 12.86 -4.04 -13.95
CA LEU A 36 11.84 -3.00 -13.97
C LEU A 36 11.23 -2.80 -15.35
N GLN A 37 12.05 -2.79 -16.40
CA GLN A 37 11.55 -2.77 -17.78
C GLN A 37 10.67 -4.00 -18.07
N ASN A 38 11.10 -5.18 -17.62
CA ASN A 38 10.32 -6.40 -17.80
C ASN A 38 9.01 -6.37 -17.00
N PHE A 39 9.01 -5.77 -15.82
CA PHE A 39 7.79 -5.54 -15.04
C PHE A 39 6.79 -4.70 -15.84
N TRP A 40 7.21 -3.55 -16.38
CA TRP A 40 6.31 -2.65 -17.12
C TRP A 40 5.85 -3.18 -18.47
N ARG A 41 6.62 -4.11 -19.06
CA ARG A 41 6.22 -4.83 -20.29
C ARG A 41 5.17 -5.91 -20.05
N ASP A 42 4.94 -6.34 -18.81
CA ASP A 42 3.85 -7.27 -18.50
C ASP A 42 2.51 -6.60 -18.82
N PRO A 43 1.60 -7.23 -19.58
CA PRO A 43 0.34 -6.62 -19.98
C PRO A 43 -0.50 -6.09 -18.81
N LYS A 44 -0.44 -6.70 -17.62
CA LYS A 44 -1.18 -6.23 -16.44
C LYS A 44 -0.59 -4.95 -15.87
N ALA A 45 0.74 -4.81 -15.90
CA ALA A 45 1.45 -3.61 -15.46
C ALA A 45 1.38 -2.50 -16.52
N ASP A 46 1.49 -2.84 -17.80
CA ASP A 46 1.43 -1.88 -18.91
C ASP A 46 0.10 -1.11 -18.91
N ASN A 47 -1.01 -1.81 -18.68
CA ASN A 47 -2.36 -1.24 -18.61
C ASN A 47 -2.59 -0.26 -17.44
N ILE A 48 -1.64 -0.15 -16.51
CA ILE A 48 -1.76 0.72 -15.33
C ILE A 48 -0.62 1.72 -15.21
N LYS A 49 0.46 1.57 -15.96
CA LYS A 49 1.69 2.36 -15.82
C LYS A 49 1.46 3.88 -15.85
N ALA A 50 0.57 4.31 -16.75
CA ALA A 50 0.20 5.72 -16.96
C ALA A 50 -0.91 6.24 -16.00
N LYS A 51 -1.36 5.42 -15.03
CA LYS A 51 -2.40 5.80 -14.07
C LYS A 51 -1.80 6.41 -12.81
N ARG A 52 -2.67 6.88 -11.91
CA ARG A 52 -2.30 7.54 -10.65
C ARG A 52 -3.02 6.92 -9.45
N GLY A 53 -2.53 7.18 -8.25
CA GLY A 53 -3.10 6.68 -7.00
C GLY A 53 -2.05 6.28 -5.99
N CYS A 54 -2.32 5.24 -5.22
CA CYS A 54 -1.39 4.71 -4.22
C CYS A 54 -0.81 3.37 -4.69
N TYR A 55 0.36 3.00 -4.17
CA TYR A 55 0.98 1.71 -4.42
C TYR A 55 1.54 1.13 -3.12
N VAL A 56 1.55 -0.20 -3.03
CA VAL A 56 2.02 -0.94 -1.85
C VAL A 56 2.99 -2.01 -2.29
N PHE A 57 4.25 -1.85 -1.92
CA PHE A 57 5.24 -2.90 -1.99
C PHE A 57 5.03 -3.89 -0.86
N GLY A 58 5.03 -5.17 -1.19
CA GLY A 58 4.95 -6.24 -0.21
C GLY A 58 5.86 -7.40 -0.55
N ILE A 59 6.08 -8.28 0.40
CA ILE A 59 6.85 -9.51 0.23
C ILE A 59 5.91 -10.68 0.46
N ARG A 60 5.75 -11.52 -0.56
CA ARG A 60 4.96 -12.75 -0.48
C ARG A 60 5.81 -13.88 0.07
N ALA A 61 5.35 -14.51 1.13
CA ALA A 61 5.91 -15.72 1.72
C ALA A 61 4.81 -16.79 1.91
N ALA A 62 5.17 -17.96 2.45
CA ALA A 62 4.25 -19.08 2.62
C ALA A 62 2.99 -18.75 3.44
N LYS A 63 3.10 -17.83 4.41
CA LYS A 63 1.99 -17.43 5.31
C LYS A 63 1.21 -16.19 4.82
N GLY A 64 1.43 -15.74 3.59
CA GLY A 64 0.75 -14.59 3.00
C GLY A 64 1.69 -13.47 2.57
N ILE A 65 1.13 -12.27 2.41
CA ILE A 65 1.86 -11.08 1.96
C ILE A 65 1.99 -10.10 3.12
N VAL A 66 3.19 -9.61 3.35
CA VAL A 66 3.49 -8.54 4.32
C VAL A 66 3.78 -7.25 3.55
N PRO A 67 3.11 -6.13 3.83
CA PRO A 67 3.44 -4.83 3.25
C PRO A 67 4.70 -4.26 3.90
N TYR A 68 5.52 -3.56 3.11
CA TYR A 68 6.82 -3.03 3.51
C TYR A 68 7.05 -1.57 3.11
N TYR A 69 6.32 -1.09 2.12
CA TYR A 69 6.37 0.30 1.75
C TYR A 69 5.07 0.70 1.07
N VAL A 70 4.46 1.78 1.55
CA VAL A 70 3.34 2.45 0.90
C VAL A 70 3.81 3.77 0.32
N GLY A 71 3.44 4.01 -0.94
CA GLY A 71 3.66 5.29 -1.61
C GLY A 71 2.46 5.74 -2.40
N LYS A 72 2.59 6.91 -3.02
CA LYS A 72 1.54 7.52 -3.83
C LYS A 72 2.11 8.31 -4.99
N THR A 73 1.28 8.54 -5.99
CA THR A 73 1.55 9.44 -7.10
C THR A 73 0.28 10.23 -7.44
N SER A 74 0.41 11.55 -7.51
CA SER A 74 -0.69 12.46 -7.89
C SER A 74 -0.32 13.45 -9.00
N ARG A 75 0.98 13.64 -9.26
CA ARG A 75 1.52 14.56 -10.27
C ARG A 75 2.07 13.82 -11.49
N CYS A 76 2.90 12.79 -11.25
CA CYS A 76 3.38 11.83 -12.24
C CYS A 76 2.41 10.64 -12.32
N ASP A 77 2.76 9.64 -13.13
CA ASP A 77 2.08 8.35 -13.19
C ASP A 77 2.77 7.33 -12.25
N PHE A 78 2.38 6.06 -12.33
CA PHE A 78 2.99 5.01 -11.51
C PHE A 78 4.40 4.64 -11.99
N GLU A 79 4.63 4.55 -13.30
CA GLU A 79 5.94 4.22 -13.87
C GLU A 79 7.03 5.21 -13.47
N GLY A 80 6.71 6.51 -13.50
CA GLY A 80 7.65 7.56 -13.12
C GLY A 80 7.90 7.69 -11.61
N GLU A 81 7.07 7.10 -10.75
CA GLU A 81 7.14 7.29 -9.29
C GLU A 81 7.53 6.04 -8.51
N CYS A 82 6.92 4.87 -8.76
CA CYS A 82 7.00 3.78 -7.80
C CYS A 82 8.38 3.11 -7.72
N PHE A 83 9.18 3.24 -8.77
CA PHE A 83 10.54 2.68 -8.85
C PHE A 83 11.64 3.75 -8.88
N THR A 84 11.41 4.94 -8.32
CA THR A 84 12.52 5.88 -8.10
C THR A 84 13.54 5.28 -7.13
N ALA A 85 14.80 5.72 -7.27
CA ALA A 85 15.93 5.12 -6.54
C ALA A 85 15.70 5.07 -5.02
N ASP A 86 15.14 6.12 -4.42
CA ASP A 86 14.87 6.20 -2.98
C ASP A 86 13.81 5.18 -2.50
N LYS A 87 12.85 4.80 -3.35
CA LYS A 87 11.80 3.82 -3.05
C LYS A 87 12.35 2.41 -3.16
N LEU A 88 13.12 2.17 -4.23
CA LEU A 88 13.78 0.91 -4.47
C LEU A 88 14.78 0.58 -3.37
N VAL A 89 15.58 1.53 -2.90
CA VAL A 89 16.53 1.31 -1.81
C VAL A 89 15.81 0.80 -0.55
N LYS A 90 14.76 1.50 -0.09
CA LYS A 90 13.97 1.09 1.09
C LYS A 90 13.36 -0.30 0.92
N TYR A 91 12.86 -0.60 -0.27
CA TYR A 91 12.25 -1.89 -0.54
C TYR A 91 13.30 -3.01 -0.65
N MET A 92 14.47 -2.74 -1.20
CA MET A 92 15.58 -3.68 -1.29
C MET A 92 16.18 -3.97 0.09
N GLU A 93 16.28 -2.98 0.97
CA GLU A 93 16.65 -3.16 2.38
C GLU A 93 15.70 -4.18 3.04
N ALA A 94 14.39 -3.94 2.94
CA ALA A 94 13.36 -4.86 3.42
C ALA A 94 13.45 -6.28 2.82
N LEU A 95 13.73 -6.39 1.52
CA LEU A 95 13.92 -7.66 0.84
C LEU A 95 15.16 -8.41 1.33
N SER A 96 16.23 -7.69 1.67
CA SER A 96 17.48 -8.28 2.15
C SER A 96 17.36 -8.84 3.57
N GLU A 97 16.58 -8.17 4.43
CA GLU A 97 16.24 -8.67 5.76
C GLU A 97 15.34 -9.92 5.69
N THR A 98 14.48 -9.94 4.68
CA THR A 98 13.54 -11.04 4.47
C THR A 98 14.21 -12.22 3.77
N LYS A 99 14.81 -13.14 4.55
CA LYS A 99 15.54 -14.33 4.06
C LYS A 99 14.81 -15.15 2.98
N LYS A 100 13.48 -15.11 2.91
CA LYS A 100 12.64 -15.84 1.95
C LYS A 100 11.42 -15.01 1.55
N GLY A 101 11.18 -14.85 0.25
CA GLY A 101 9.96 -14.26 -0.27
C GLY A 101 10.06 -13.84 -1.72
N SER A 102 8.91 -13.53 -2.33
CA SER A 102 8.84 -12.94 -3.67
C SER A 102 8.32 -11.50 -3.57
N PRO A 103 9.01 -10.51 -4.16
CA PRO A 103 8.54 -9.15 -4.17
C PRO A 103 7.28 -9.00 -5.03
N VAL A 104 6.30 -8.27 -4.50
CA VAL A 104 5.04 -7.98 -5.18
C VAL A 104 4.64 -6.51 -4.99
N LEU A 105 3.88 -6.00 -5.94
CA LEU A 105 3.33 -4.65 -5.94
C LEU A 105 1.82 -4.70 -6.11
N PHE A 106 1.12 -3.91 -5.30
CA PHE A 106 -0.28 -3.60 -5.47
C PHE A 106 -0.46 -2.13 -5.83
N PHE A 107 -1.49 -1.83 -6.61
CA PHE A 107 -1.90 -0.48 -6.96
C PHE A 107 -3.33 -0.24 -6.51
N VAL A 108 -3.55 0.91 -5.90
CA VAL A 108 -4.87 1.46 -5.59
C VAL A 108 -5.08 2.64 -6.54
N VAL A 109 -5.80 2.36 -7.62
CA VAL A 109 -5.88 3.22 -8.79
C VAL A 109 -6.99 4.26 -8.60
N HIS A 110 -6.62 5.53 -8.73
CA HIS A 110 -7.57 6.64 -8.74
C HIS A 110 -8.49 6.52 -9.96
N PRO A 111 -9.81 6.73 -9.82
CA PRO A 111 -10.73 6.62 -10.94
C PRO A 111 -10.38 7.63 -12.03
N ASN A 112 -10.51 7.21 -13.29
CA ASN A 112 -10.37 8.11 -14.43
C ASN A 112 -11.56 9.08 -14.43
N LYS A 113 -11.34 10.29 -13.93
CA LYS A 113 -12.31 11.40 -13.95
C LYS A 113 -11.73 12.55 -14.76
N ARG A 114 -12.58 13.23 -15.54
CA ARG A 114 -12.19 14.46 -16.23
C ARG A 114 -11.83 15.53 -15.19
N GLY A 115 -10.74 16.27 -15.44
CA GLY A 115 -10.25 17.32 -14.55
C GLY A 115 -9.02 16.94 -13.74
N LYS A 116 -8.63 17.82 -12.80
CA LYS A 116 -7.42 17.64 -12.00
C LYS A 116 -7.59 16.47 -11.04
N THR A 117 -6.55 15.62 -10.94
CA THR A 117 -6.49 14.52 -9.97
C THR A 117 -6.67 15.06 -8.55
N ASN A 118 -7.55 14.43 -7.76
CA ASN A 118 -7.81 14.85 -6.38
C ASN A 118 -6.66 14.37 -5.47
N SER A 119 -5.60 15.17 -5.40
CA SER A 119 -4.40 14.83 -4.61
C SER A 119 -4.73 14.64 -3.13
N ARG A 120 -5.66 15.42 -2.57
CA ARG A 120 -6.07 15.29 -1.17
C ARG A 120 -6.65 13.91 -0.88
N GLN A 121 -7.52 13.40 -1.76
CA GLN A 121 -8.10 12.07 -1.57
C GLN A 121 -7.04 10.96 -1.68
N ILE A 122 -6.07 11.09 -2.59
CA ILE A 122 -4.93 10.18 -2.68
C ILE A 122 -4.10 10.23 -1.39
N ASP A 123 -3.89 11.41 -0.80
CA ASP A 123 -3.16 11.59 0.46
C ASP A 123 -3.88 10.91 1.65
N GLU A 124 -5.21 11.03 1.71
CA GLU A 124 -6.04 10.38 2.72
C GLU A 124 -5.96 8.85 2.60
N ILE A 125 -6.03 8.30 1.37
CA ILE A 125 -5.91 6.87 1.10
C ILE A 125 -4.51 6.36 1.43
N GLU A 126 -3.46 7.06 1.03
CA GLU A 126 -2.07 6.72 1.39
C GLU A 126 -1.91 6.67 2.91
N THR A 127 -2.39 7.69 3.62
CA THR A 127 -2.33 7.74 5.09
C THR A 127 -3.03 6.53 5.72
N PHE A 128 -4.19 6.15 5.19
CA PHE A 128 -4.90 4.95 5.62
C PHE A 128 -4.09 3.67 5.35
N LEU A 129 -3.51 3.52 4.17
CA LEU A 129 -2.69 2.36 3.80
C LEU A 129 -1.42 2.25 4.65
N VAL A 130 -0.74 3.36 4.95
CA VAL A 130 0.42 3.41 5.87
C VAL A 130 0.01 2.94 7.28
N LYS A 131 -1.17 3.34 7.78
CA LYS A 131 -1.67 2.85 9.07
C LYS A 131 -1.86 1.33 9.06
N LEU A 132 -2.42 0.77 7.98
CA LEU A 132 -2.59 -0.68 7.83
C LEU A 132 -1.25 -1.42 7.73
N GLU A 133 -0.29 -0.85 7.01
CA GLU A 133 1.08 -1.35 6.93
C GLU A 133 1.70 -1.43 8.33
N CYS A 134 1.67 -0.35 9.12
CA CYS A 134 2.22 -0.33 10.48
C CYS A 134 1.56 -1.35 11.41
N ILE A 135 0.26 -1.60 11.27
CA ILE A 135 -0.44 -2.63 12.05
C ILE A 135 0.06 -4.03 11.67
N LYS A 136 0.31 -4.28 10.38
CA LYS A 136 0.71 -5.59 9.86
C LYS A 136 2.22 -5.84 10.00
N ASN A 137 3.04 -4.80 9.94
CA ASN A 137 4.49 -4.82 9.99
C ASN A 137 5.02 -3.74 10.97
N PRO A 138 4.86 -3.95 12.30
CA PRO A 138 5.15 -2.93 13.31
C PRO A 138 6.62 -2.48 13.39
N SER A 139 7.55 -3.31 12.91
CA SER A 139 8.99 -3.02 12.89
C SER A 139 9.39 -1.98 11.82
N HIS A 140 8.57 -1.79 10.78
CA HIS A 140 8.85 -0.84 9.69
C HIS A 140 8.26 0.56 9.88
N GLY A 141 7.45 0.77 10.93
CA GLY A 141 6.72 2.02 11.16
C GLY A 141 7.62 3.14 11.73
N ASN A 142 8.49 3.71 10.90
CA ASN A 142 9.22 4.95 11.19
C ASN A 142 9.01 6.00 10.07
N ASN A 143 7.77 6.14 9.58
CA ASN A 143 7.42 7.10 8.55
C ASN A 143 6.94 8.42 9.19
N GLN A 144 7.41 9.56 8.68
CA GLN A 144 7.07 10.93 9.14
C GLN A 144 5.56 11.22 9.20
N LYS A 145 4.73 10.44 8.48
CA LYS A 145 3.26 10.58 8.44
C LYS A 145 2.53 9.80 9.52
N THR A 146 3.26 9.01 10.29
CA THR A 146 2.77 8.34 11.48
C THR A 146 3.66 8.79 12.62
N LYS A 147 3.38 9.97 13.19
CA LYS A 147 3.52 10.05 14.64
C LYS A 147 2.71 8.86 15.16
N ARG A 148 3.38 7.86 15.75
CA ARG A 148 2.67 6.89 16.58
C ARG A 148 1.90 7.76 17.57
N GLU A 149 0.59 7.64 17.57
CA GLU A 149 -0.20 8.25 18.63
C GLU A 149 0.30 7.59 19.92
N ASP A 150 0.74 8.38 20.90
CA ASP A 150 1.22 7.88 22.20
C ASP A 150 0.10 7.22 23.03
N TRP A 151 -1.09 7.10 22.43
CA TRP A 151 -2.29 6.55 23.00
C TRP A 151 -2.87 5.47 22.10
N LEU A 152 -3.48 4.47 22.72
CA LEU A 152 -4.20 3.40 22.06
C LEU A 152 -5.56 3.25 22.73
N ILE A 153 -6.61 2.99 21.94
CA ILE A 153 -7.89 2.56 22.51
C ILE A 153 -7.80 1.05 22.71
N MET A 154 -7.67 0.67 23.98
CA MET A 154 -7.53 -0.72 24.39
C MET A 154 -8.71 -1.55 23.88
N GLY A 155 -8.39 -2.64 23.17
CA GLY A 155 -9.39 -3.50 22.54
C GLY A 155 -9.87 -3.02 21.16
N MET A 156 -9.48 -1.84 20.69
CA MET A 156 -9.72 -1.37 19.30
C MET A 156 -8.49 -1.42 18.41
N THR A 157 -7.39 -0.78 18.80
CA THR A 157 -6.22 -0.55 17.94
C THR A 157 -4.93 -1.22 18.45
N GLY A 158 -5.02 -2.20 19.37
CA GLY A 158 -3.86 -2.88 19.98
C GLY A 158 -4.03 -4.38 20.23
N GLY A 159 -2.92 -5.05 20.58
CA GLY A 159 -2.76 -6.52 20.60
C GLY A 159 -3.24 -7.29 21.84
N ARG A 160 -4.05 -6.70 22.74
CA ARG A 160 -4.70 -7.44 23.84
C ARG A 160 -6.11 -7.87 23.44
N LYS A 161 -6.60 -8.97 24.04
CA LYS A 161 -7.97 -9.48 23.82
C LYS A 161 -9.00 -8.37 24.16
N PRO A 162 -9.92 -8.02 23.25
CA PRO A 162 -10.92 -6.98 23.50
C PRO A 162 -11.86 -7.37 24.65
N SER A 163 -12.22 -6.41 25.51
CA SER A 163 -13.27 -6.58 26.51
C SER A 163 -14.66 -6.61 25.86
N THR A 164 -15.69 -6.99 26.62
CA THR A 164 -17.08 -6.96 26.17
C THR A 164 -17.49 -5.57 25.70
N SER A 165 -17.20 -4.53 26.48
CA SER A 165 -17.50 -3.13 26.11
C SER A 165 -16.72 -2.68 24.87
N ALA A 166 -15.46 -3.11 24.71
CA ALA A 166 -14.70 -2.80 23.50
C ALA A 166 -15.29 -3.48 22.24
N ASN A 167 -15.88 -4.68 22.40
CA ASN A 167 -16.57 -5.36 21.30
C ASN A 167 -17.91 -4.70 20.96
N GLU A 168 -18.69 -4.27 21.95
CA GLU A 168 -19.92 -3.50 21.72
C GLU A 168 -19.63 -2.17 21.04
N PHE A 169 -18.59 -1.47 21.50
CA PHE A 169 -18.13 -0.23 20.89
C PHE A 169 -17.68 -0.44 19.44
N LYS A 170 -16.95 -1.52 19.13
CA LYS A 170 -16.58 -1.88 17.75
C LYS A 170 -17.81 -2.08 16.85
N LYS A 171 -18.82 -2.81 17.35
CA LYS A 171 -20.07 -3.06 16.64
C LYS A 171 -20.81 -1.75 16.36
N MET A 172 -20.94 -0.89 17.38
CA MET A 172 -21.54 0.43 17.25
C MET A 172 -20.82 1.30 16.22
N MET A 173 -19.48 1.27 16.23
CA MET A 173 -18.63 2.05 15.32
C MET A 173 -18.47 1.42 13.92
N GLY A 174 -19.18 0.34 13.61
CA GLY A 174 -19.18 -0.29 12.29
C GLY A 174 -17.91 -1.09 11.95
N PHE A 175 -17.03 -1.34 12.93
CA PHE A 175 -15.85 -2.20 12.76
C PHE A 175 -16.24 -3.67 12.95
N ASN A 176 -17.07 -4.21 12.05
CA ASN A 176 -17.42 -5.63 12.04
C ASN A 176 -16.31 -6.45 11.36
N LYS A 177 -15.85 -7.51 12.04
CA LYS A 177 -15.20 -8.65 11.38
C LYS A 177 -16.27 -9.60 10.88
#